data_AF-A0A2G9SRW7-F1
#
_entry.id   AF-A0A2G9SRW7-F1
#
_cell.length_a   1.000
_cell.length_b   1.000
_cell.length_c   1.000
_cell.angle_alpha   90.00
_cell.angle_beta   90.00
_cell.angle_gamma   90.00
#
_symmetry.space_group_name_H-M   'P 1'
#
loop_
_entity.id
_entity.type
_entity.pdbx_description
1 polymer ?
#
loop_
_entity_poly.entity_id
_entity_poly.type
_entity_poly.pdbx_seq_one_letter_code
_entity_poly.pdbx_strand_id
1 'polypeptide(L)'
;MKTASHAKQDAKSELAIVVGFLVLFVIFQKMWLLYLACGLGVVFLGSENLSRFILAVWFKFAQAIGYINTRLLLSLVYVGVLWPVALLRRLTQPDPLWLKAPPRETMFKTLERSYEKKDFEKLW
;
A
#
# COMPACT_ATOMS: atom_id res chain seq x y z
N MET A 1 -26.47 -16.95 -18.06
CA MET A 1 -25.10 -16.75 -18.57
C MET A 1 -24.06 -16.37 -17.51
N LYS A 2 -24.41 -15.65 -16.42
CA LYS A 2 -23.45 -15.30 -15.33
C LYS A 2 -22.93 -16.50 -14.51
N THR A 3 -23.73 -17.55 -14.32
CA THR A 3 -23.38 -18.70 -13.43
C THR A 3 -22.21 -19.55 -13.94
N ALA A 4 -22.07 -19.74 -15.25
CA ALA A 4 -20.99 -20.55 -15.83
C ALA A 4 -19.61 -19.88 -15.76
N SER A 5 -19.55 -18.55 -15.75
CA SER A 5 -18.29 -17.82 -15.64
C SER A 5 -17.71 -17.88 -14.23
N HIS A 6 -18.58 -17.83 -13.21
CA HIS A 6 -18.16 -17.92 -11.81
C HIS A 6 -17.63 -19.32 -11.48
N ALA A 7 -18.30 -20.39 -11.92
CA ALA A 7 -17.83 -21.76 -11.71
C ALA A 7 -16.42 -22.01 -12.26
N LYS A 8 -16.06 -21.42 -13.41
CA LYS A 8 -14.70 -21.51 -13.95
C LYS A 8 -13.66 -20.74 -13.14
N GLN A 9 -14.04 -19.63 -12.49
CA GLN A 9 -13.14 -18.85 -11.64
C GLN A 9 -12.93 -19.54 -10.28
N ASP A 10 -13.98 -20.16 -9.76
CA ASP A 10 -13.94 -20.95 -8.52
C ASP A 10 -12.98 -22.12 -8.69
N ALA A 11 -13.11 -22.90 -9.77
CA ALA A 11 -12.19 -24.01 -10.07
C ALA A 11 -10.72 -23.58 -10.24
N LYS A 12 -10.47 -22.43 -10.85
CA LYS A 12 -9.10 -21.87 -10.95
C LYS A 12 -8.54 -21.49 -9.57
N SER A 13 -9.39 -20.96 -8.71
CA SER A 13 -9.01 -20.53 -7.36
C SER A 13 -8.76 -21.72 -6.45
N GLU A 14 -9.58 -22.78 -6.56
CA GLU A 14 -9.38 -24.07 -5.89
C GLU A 14 -8.02 -24.67 -6.25
N LEU A 15 -7.72 -24.75 -7.55
CA LEU A 15 -6.43 -25.24 -8.02
C LEU A 15 -5.29 -24.35 -7.54
N ALA A 16 -5.44 -23.02 -7.58
CA ALA A 16 -4.43 -22.09 -7.09
C ALA A 16 -4.12 -22.29 -5.60
N ILE A 17 -5.12 -22.57 -4.77
CA ILE A 17 -4.93 -22.89 -3.34
C ILE A 17 -4.14 -24.19 -3.19
N VAL A 18 -4.53 -25.27 -3.88
CA VAL A 18 -3.84 -26.57 -3.81
C VAL A 18 -2.38 -26.43 -4.28
N VAL A 19 -2.16 -25.75 -5.41
CA VAL A 19 -0.82 -25.48 -5.95
C VAL A 19 -0.02 -24.60 -4.99
N GLY A 20 -0.62 -23.59 -4.37
CA GLY A 20 0.05 -22.77 -3.36
C GLY A 20 0.56 -23.58 -2.17
N PHE A 21 -0.26 -24.50 -1.66
CA PHE A 21 0.15 -25.43 -0.59
C PHE A 21 1.24 -26.42 -1.06
N LEU A 22 1.21 -26.87 -2.31
CA LEU A 22 2.28 -27.70 -2.88
C LEU A 22 3.60 -26.94 -3.03
N VAL A 23 3.57 -25.68 -3.45
CA VAL A 23 4.78 -24.83 -3.52
C VAL A 23 5.34 -24.61 -2.12
N LEU A 24 4.48 -24.34 -1.13
CA LEU A 24 4.89 -24.27 0.28
C LEU A 24 5.51 -25.59 0.76
N PHE A 25 5.00 -26.75 0.32
CA PHE A 25 5.61 -28.04 0.63
C PHE A 25 7.03 -28.14 0.05
N VAL A 26 7.27 -27.69 -1.18
CA VAL A 26 8.61 -27.71 -1.80
C VAL A 26 9.61 -26.86 -1.01
N ILE A 27 9.17 -25.71 -0.48
CA ILE A 27 10.02 -24.80 0.30
C ILE A 27 10.28 -25.33 1.71
N PHE A 28 9.24 -25.78 2.43
CA PHE A 28 9.35 -26.17 3.84
C PHE A 28 9.69 -27.65 4.05
N GLN A 29 9.53 -28.50 3.02
CA GLN A 29 9.81 -29.95 3.03
C GLN A 29 9.14 -30.71 4.19
N LYS A 30 7.98 -30.22 4.67
CA LYS A 30 7.26 -30.83 5.79
C LYS A 30 6.12 -31.73 5.28
N MET A 31 6.15 -33.01 5.66
CA MET A 31 5.16 -34.01 5.22
C MET A 31 3.70 -33.65 5.53
N TRP A 32 3.42 -32.96 6.64
CA TRP A 32 2.07 -32.49 6.99
C TRP A 32 1.41 -31.57 5.93
N LEU A 33 2.20 -30.80 5.18
CA LEU A 33 1.70 -29.89 4.14
C LEU A 33 1.20 -30.66 2.93
N LEU A 34 1.85 -31.79 2.62
CA LEU A 34 1.45 -32.67 1.54
C LEU A 34 0.12 -33.36 1.86
N TYR A 35 -0.06 -33.84 3.10
CA TYR A 35 -1.36 -34.39 3.54
C TYR A 35 -2.47 -33.33 3.50
N LEU A 36 -2.18 -32.08 3.89
CA LEU A 36 -3.13 -30.97 3.79
C LEU A 36 -3.50 -30.64 2.34
N ALA A 37 -2.52 -30.53 1.44
CA ALA A 37 -2.76 -30.23 0.03
C ALA A 37 -3.59 -31.33 -0.64
N CYS A 38 -3.26 -32.59 -0.37
CA CYS A 38 -3.99 -33.74 -0.88
C CYS A 38 -5.42 -33.79 -0.31
N GLY A 39 -5.58 -33.57 0.99
CA GLY A 39 -6.90 -33.50 1.65
C GLY A 39 -7.78 -32.39 1.08
N LEU A 40 -7.25 -31.18 0.90
CA LEU A 40 -7.96 -30.06 0.29
C LEU A 40 -8.36 -30.37 -1.16
N GLY A 41 -7.46 -30.98 -1.94
CA GLY A 41 -7.76 -31.39 -3.32
C GLY A 41 -8.92 -32.39 -3.41
N VAL A 42 -8.94 -33.39 -2.52
CA VAL A 42 -10.04 -34.38 -2.45
C VAL A 42 -11.35 -33.70 -2.03
N VAL A 43 -11.31 -32.78 -1.06
CA VAL A 43 -12.49 -32.04 -0.61
C VAL A 43 -13.07 -31.17 -1.74
N PHE A 44 -12.22 -30.49 -2.51
CA PHE A 44 -12.66 -29.70 -3.66
C PHE A 44 -13.29 -30.56 -4.75
N LEU A 45 -12.78 -31.76 -4.99
CA LEU A 45 -13.36 -32.69 -5.96
C LEU A 45 -14.68 -33.32 -5.49
N GLY A 46 -14.83 -33.55 -4.19
CA GLY A 46 -15.96 -34.29 -3.62
C GLY A 46 -17.20 -33.44 -3.34
N SER A 47 -17.07 -32.12 -3.13
CA SER A 47 -18.21 -31.28 -2.77
C SER A 47 -18.04 -29.82 -3.20
N GLU A 48 -18.88 -29.39 -4.17
CA GLU A 48 -18.94 -27.98 -4.60
C GLU A 48 -19.35 -27.02 -3.46
N ASN A 49 -20.26 -27.45 -2.58
CA ASN A 49 -20.74 -26.59 -1.49
C ASN A 49 -19.65 -26.30 -0.47
N LEU A 50 -18.87 -27.32 -0.09
CA LEU A 50 -17.77 -27.16 0.86
C LEU A 50 -16.64 -26.34 0.24
N SER A 51 -16.34 -26.59 -1.03
CA SER A 51 -15.35 -25.82 -1.77
C SER A 51 -15.67 -24.33 -1.78
N ARG A 52 -16.91 -23.95 -2.11
CA ARG A 52 -17.36 -22.55 -2.09
C ARG A 52 -17.24 -21.90 -0.72
N PHE A 53 -17.50 -22.65 0.36
CA PHE A 53 -17.32 -22.13 1.72
C PHE A 53 -15.85 -21.84 2.02
N ILE A 54 -14.96 -22.77 1.69
CA ILE A 54 -13.51 -22.64 1.89
C ILE A 54 -12.97 -21.47 1.06
N LEU A 55 -13.36 -21.37 -0.21
CA LEU A 55 -13.03 -20.25 -1.08
C LEU A 55 -13.52 -18.92 -0.51
N ALA A 56 -14.76 -18.86 -0.01
CA ALA A 56 -15.29 -17.62 0.57
C ALA A 56 -14.49 -17.18 1.80
N VAL A 57 -14.10 -18.12 2.66
CA VAL A 57 -13.22 -17.83 3.81
C VAL A 57 -11.84 -17.36 3.33
N TRP A 58 -11.28 -18.04 2.34
CA TRP A 58 -9.99 -17.68 1.74
C TRP A 58 -10.00 -16.27 1.12
N PHE A 59 -11.05 -15.92 0.38
CA PHE A 59 -11.20 -14.59 -0.20
C PHE A 59 -11.37 -13.51 0.86
N LYS A 60 -12.11 -13.77 1.94
CA LYS A 60 -12.19 -12.84 3.09
C LYS A 60 -10.82 -12.60 3.71
N PHE A 61 -10.03 -13.66 3.87
CA PHE A 61 -8.66 -13.55 4.37
C PHE A 61 -7.77 -12.74 3.43
N ALA A 62 -7.82 -13.02 2.12
CA ALA A 62 -7.09 -12.27 1.11
C ALA A 62 -7.49 -10.78 1.08
N GLN A 63 -8.77 -10.48 1.26
CA GLN A 63 -9.26 -9.09 1.35
C GLN A 63 -8.72 -8.38 2.59
N ALA A 64 -8.67 -9.05 3.73
CA ALA A 64 -8.09 -8.49 4.96
C ALA A 64 -6.60 -8.17 4.77
N ILE A 65 -5.84 -9.09 4.17
CA ILE A 65 -4.42 -8.85 3.84
C ILE A 65 -4.28 -7.70 2.84
N GLY A 66 -5.10 -7.67 1.79
CA GLY A 66 -5.06 -6.60 0.77
C GLY A 66 -5.33 -5.21 1.36
N TYR A 67 -6.24 -5.13 2.33
CA TYR A 67 -6.53 -3.89 3.05
C TYR A 67 -5.33 -3.39 3.86
N ILE A 68 -4.66 -4.29 4.58
CA ILE A 68 -3.44 -3.97 5.33
C ILE A 68 -2.33 -3.57 4.36
N ASN A 69 -2.14 -4.31 3.27
CA ASN A 69 -1.08 -4.06 2.30
C ASN A 69 -1.19 -2.68 1.66
N THR A 70 -2.41 -2.23 1.33
CA THR A 70 -2.62 -0.89 0.74
C THR A 70 -2.16 0.22 1.69
N ARG A 71 -2.49 0.11 2.97
CA ARG A 71 -2.07 1.08 4.00
C ARG A 71 -0.58 1.00 4.28
N LEU A 72 -0.05 -0.22 4.33
CA LEU A 72 1.37 -0.47 4.56
C LEU A 72 2.21 0.10 3.44
N LEU A 73 1.83 -0.14 2.18
CA LEU A 73 2.55 0.34 1.01
C LEU A 73 2.54 1.87 0.94
N LEU A 74 1.40 2.51 1.20
CA LEU A 74 1.33 3.98 1.27
C LEU A 74 2.22 4.54 2.39
N SER A 75 2.19 3.91 3.57
CA SER A 75 3.02 4.32 4.71
C SER A 75 4.51 4.12 4.42
N LEU A 76 4.88 3.02 3.76
CA LEU A 76 6.24 2.71 3.36
C LEU A 76 6.77 3.75 2.35
N VAL A 77 5.96 4.11 1.35
CA VAL A 77 6.32 5.16 0.39
C VAL A 77 6.45 6.52 1.08
N TYR A 78 5.55 6.84 2.02
CA TYR A 78 5.66 8.07 2.79
C TYR A 78 6.96 8.13 3.59
N VAL A 79 7.27 7.07 4.35
CA VAL A 79 8.49 7.03 5.20
C VAL A 79 9.77 6.91 4.36
N GLY A 80 9.74 6.17 3.26
CA GLY A 80 10.92 5.93 2.41
C GLY A 80 11.24 7.06 1.44
N VAL A 81 10.24 7.82 0.99
CA VAL A 81 10.42 8.87 -0.03
C VAL A 81 10.05 10.24 0.51
N LEU A 82 8.80 10.43 0.94
CA LEU A 82 8.30 11.77 1.30
C LEU A 82 8.95 12.32 2.57
N TRP A 83 9.11 11.48 3.59
CA TRP A 83 9.68 11.86 4.88
C TRP A 83 11.16 12.29 4.78
N PRO A 84 12.07 11.55 4.13
CA PRO A 84 13.45 12.01 3.97
C PRO A 84 13.53 13.25 3.09
N VAL A 85 12.73 13.34 2.02
CA VAL A 85 12.66 14.57 1.19
C VAL A 85 12.22 15.78 2.03
N ALA A 86 11.22 15.62 2.90
CA ALA A 86 10.77 16.67 3.79
C ALA A 86 11.85 17.05 4.83
N LEU A 87 12.59 16.07 5.37
CA LEU A 87 13.72 16.32 6.28
C LEU A 87 14.86 17.08 5.58
N LEU A 88 15.25 16.65 4.38
CA LEU A 88 16.25 17.35 3.58
C LEU A 88 15.81 18.79 3.33
N ARG A 89 14.56 18.99 2.87
CA ARG A 89 14.00 20.31 2.63
C ARG A 89 13.99 21.17 3.90
N ARG A 90 13.69 20.59 5.06
CA ARG A 90 13.70 21.28 6.36
C ARG A 90 15.10 21.68 6.81
N LEU A 91 16.14 20.96 6.39
CA LEU A 91 17.53 21.28 6.68
C LEU A 91 18.12 22.30 5.69
N THR A 92 17.73 22.22 4.41
CA THR A 92 18.32 23.05 3.34
C THR A 92 17.59 24.36 3.09
N GLN A 93 16.27 24.45 3.36
CA GLN A 93 15.53 25.70 3.14
C GLN A 93 15.50 26.55 4.42
N PRO A 94 15.94 27.82 4.36
CA PRO A 94 15.75 28.76 5.46
C PRO A 94 14.26 28.99 5.70
N ASP A 95 13.87 29.10 6.98
CA ASP A 95 12.50 29.24 7.46
C ASP A 95 11.77 30.38 6.72
N PRO A 96 10.90 30.07 5.74
CA PRO A 96 10.28 31.09 4.90
C PRO A 96 9.26 31.93 5.68
N LEU A 97 8.81 31.43 6.83
CA LEU A 97 7.81 32.07 7.67
C LEU A 97 8.42 32.71 8.92
N TRP A 98 9.75 32.70 9.07
CA TRP A 98 10.46 33.22 10.25
C TRP A 98 9.84 32.76 11.58
N LEU A 99 9.27 31.55 11.64
CA LEU A 99 8.60 30.99 12.81
C LEU A 99 9.54 30.84 14.00
N LYS A 100 10.84 30.68 13.73
CA LYS A 100 11.90 30.59 14.74
C LYS A 100 12.57 31.93 15.08
N ALA A 101 12.11 33.05 14.51
CA ALA A 101 12.70 34.35 14.82
C ALA A 101 12.36 34.78 16.26
N PRO A 102 13.25 35.53 16.93
CA PRO A 102 12.94 36.13 18.23
C PRO A 102 11.69 37.01 18.14
N PRO A 103 10.92 37.17 19.24
CA PRO A 103 9.73 38.02 19.25
C PRO A 103 10.10 39.43 18.79
N ARG A 104 9.44 39.90 17.74
CA ARG A 104 9.61 41.24 17.17
C ARG A 104 8.39 42.08 17.48
N GLU A 105 8.59 43.39 17.59
CA GLU A 105 7.50 44.34 17.82
C GLU A 105 6.58 44.49 16.59
N THR A 106 7.07 44.21 15.38
CA THR A 106 6.27 44.30 14.15
C THR A 106 6.53 43.12 13.21
N MET A 107 5.51 42.74 12.44
CA MET A 107 5.59 41.73 11.37
C MET A 107 6.10 42.33 10.05
N PHE A 108 6.32 43.64 9.98
CA PHE A 108 6.75 44.32 8.77
C PHE A 108 8.27 44.17 8.58
N LYS A 109 8.68 44.00 7.32
CA LYS A 109 10.09 44.06 6.92
C LYS A 109 10.40 45.46 6.39
N THR A 110 11.37 46.13 7.00
CA THR A 110 11.97 47.33 6.41
C THR A 110 12.81 46.89 5.21
N LEU A 111 12.34 47.22 4.00
CA LEU A 111 13.07 47.01 2.75
C LEU A 111 14.00 48.19 2.52
N GLU A 112 15.26 48.06 2.92
CA GLU A 112 16.32 48.99 2.49
C GLU A 112 16.76 48.61 1.07
N ARG A 113 15.97 49.03 0.08
CA ARG A 113 16.28 48.84 -1.34
C ARG A 113 16.46 50.21 -2.01
N SER A 114 17.52 50.34 -2.79
CA SER A 114 17.67 51.47 -3.72
C SER A 114 16.67 51.29 -4.88
N TYR A 115 15.76 52.24 -5.05
CA TYR A 115 14.76 52.20 -6.11
C TYR A 115 15.39 52.57 -7.45
N GLU A 116 15.25 51.70 -8.44
CA GLU A 116 15.66 52.01 -9.81
C GLU A 116 14.46 52.39 -10.67
N LYS A 117 14.70 53.18 -11.72
CA LYS A 117 13.64 53.70 -12.60
C LYS A 117 12.74 52.60 -13.19
N LYS A 118 13.32 51.41 -13.38
CA LYS A 118 12.66 50.21 -13.90
C LYS A 118 11.61 49.62 -12.95
N ASP A 119 11.72 49.88 -11.65
CA ASP A 119 10.76 49.41 -10.63
C ASP A 119 9.43 50.18 -10.68
N PHE A 120 9.41 51.36 -11.31
CA PHE A 120 8.20 52.15 -11.49
C PHE A 120 7.44 51.81 -12.78
N GLU A 121 7.97 50.94 -13.64
CA GLU A 121 7.31 50.54 -14.89
C GLU A 121 6.17 49.54 -14.66
N LYS A 122 6.19 48.81 -13.53
CA LYS A 122 5.09 47.91 -13.10
C LYS A 122 4.83 48.08 -11.61
N LEU A 123 3.78 48.85 -11.30
CA LEU A 123 3.34 49.16 -9.93
C LEU A 123 2.42 48.07 -9.33
N TRP A 124 2.14 46.99 -10.06
CA TRP A 124 1.29 45.86 -9.67
C TRP A 124 2.04 44.54 -9.87
#